data_AF-A0A679GHH0-F1
#
_entry.id   AF-A0A679GHH0-F1
#
_cell.length_a   1.000
_cell.length_b   1.000
_cell.length_c   1.000
_cell.angle_alpha   90.00
_cell.angle_beta   90.00
_cell.angle_gamma   90.00
#
_symmetry.space_group_name_H-M   'P 1'
#
loop_
_entity.id
_entity.type
_entity.pdbx_description
1 polymer ?
#
loop_
_entity_poly.entity_id
_entity_poly.type
_entity_poly.pdbx_seq_one_letter_code
_entity_poly.pdbx_strand_id
1 'polypeptide(L)'
;MKNDFAHYAKILVDLHEQGDMPSWEIVLFIVKSIAQEGGQSDFDSLPVWLKAETEKEIEVYKVERDWKVIINGAIEDYAPYTDNFIKKIEF
;
A
#
# COMPACT_ATOMS: atom_id res chain seq x y z
N MET A 1 8.27 3.44 -18.62
CA MET A 1 7.57 4.59 -18.01
C MET A 1 8.38 5.01 -16.80
N LYS A 2 8.51 6.32 -16.52
CA LYS A 2 9.11 6.74 -15.25
C LYS A 2 8.17 6.27 -14.14
N ASN A 3 8.74 5.71 -13.09
CA ASN A 3 7.98 5.26 -11.93
C ASN A 3 7.38 6.50 -11.25
N ASP A 4 6.10 6.79 -11.50
CA ASP A 4 5.37 7.93 -10.93
C ASP A 4 4.90 7.66 -9.49
N PHE A 5 5.32 6.54 -8.88
CA PHE A 5 4.96 6.13 -7.53
C PHE A 5 5.13 7.27 -6.51
N ALA A 6 6.31 7.89 -6.47
CA ALA A 6 6.61 8.95 -5.50
C ALA A 6 5.69 10.17 -5.68
N HIS A 7 5.31 10.48 -6.93
CA HIS A 7 4.39 11.57 -7.22
C HIS A 7 2.99 11.29 -6.68
N TYR A 8 2.45 10.10 -6.96
CA TYR A 8 1.13 9.70 -6.46
C TYR A 8 1.11 9.50 -4.96
N ALA A 9 2.11 8.82 -4.38
CA ALA A 9 2.22 8.64 -2.94
C ALA A 9 2.21 9.99 -2.19
N LYS A 10 2.90 11.00 -2.73
CA LYS A 10 2.86 12.36 -2.19
C LYS A 10 1.46 12.97 -2.24
N ILE A 11 0.76 12.87 -3.37
CA ILE A 11 -0.62 13.39 -3.49
C ILE A 11 -1.54 12.74 -2.45
N LEU A 12 -1.45 11.42 -2.28
CA LEU A 12 -2.29 10.67 -1.35
C LEU A 12 -1.99 11.06 0.11
N VAL A 13 -0.72 11.26 0.46
CA VAL A 13 -0.32 11.78 1.77
C VAL A 13 -0.87 13.20 1.99
N ASP A 14 -0.74 14.09 1.00
CA ASP A 14 -1.25 15.47 1.10
C ASP A 14 -2.79 15.47 1.28
N LEU A 15 -3.53 14.53 0.66
CA LEU A 15 -4.97 14.33 0.86
C LEU A 15 -5.32 13.75 2.25
N HIS A 16 -4.49 12.84 2.76
CA HIS A 16 -4.65 12.31 4.12
C HIS A 16 -4.55 13.40 5.17
N GLU A 17 -3.55 14.27 5.05
CA GLU A 17 -3.31 15.38 5.97
C GLU A 17 -4.45 16.42 5.94
N GLN A 18 -5.19 16.50 4.83
CA GLN A 18 -6.40 17.31 4.70
C GLN A 18 -7.66 16.65 5.28
N GLY A 19 -7.59 15.35 5.63
CA GLY A 19 -8.72 14.56 6.10
C GLY A 19 -9.61 14.01 4.98
N ASP A 20 -9.19 14.15 3.72
CA ASP A 20 -9.97 13.76 2.54
C ASP A 20 -9.74 12.30 2.12
N MET A 21 -8.72 11.65 2.68
CA MET A 21 -8.37 10.27 2.35
C MET A 21 -8.00 9.48 3.61
N PRO A 22 -8.61 8.32 3.86
CA PRO A 22 -8.23 7.48 4.99
C PRO A 22 -6.92 6.74 4.70
N SER A 23 -6.12 6.46 5.74
CA SER A 23 -4.82 5.81 5.59
C SER A 23 -4.90 4.42 4.94
N TRP A 24 -5.97 3.66 5.19
CA TRP A 24 -6.13 2.31 4.63
C TRP A 24 -6.19 2.31 3.10
N GLU A 25 -6.80 3.33 2.46
CA GLU A 25 -6.83 3.43 1.00
C GLU A 25 -5.43 3.66 0.43
N ILE A 26 -4.62 4.44 1.15
CA ILE A 26 -3.24 4.72 0.77
C ILE A 26 -2.41 3.44 0.88
N VAL A 27 -2.58 2.67 1.96
CA VAL A 27 -1.92 1.37 2.13
C VAL A 27 -2.23 0.44 0.94
N LEU A 28 -3.49 0.35 0.49
CA LEU A 28 -3.86 -0.45 -0.68
C LEU A 28 -3.10 0.01 -1.93
N PHE A 29 -3.03 1.32 -2.19
CA PHE A 29 -2.26 1.87 -3.30
C PHE A 29 -0.77 1.49 -3.21
N ILE A 30 -0.17 1.64 -2.03
CA ILE A 30 1.25 1.33 -1.79
C ILE A 30 1.53 -0.16 -2.06
N VAL A 31 0.76 -1.04 -1.44
CA VAL A 31 0.90 -2.50 -1.57
C VAL A 31 0.80 -2.91 -3.04
N LYS A 32 -0.26 -2.47 -3.73
CA LYS A 32 -0.50 -2.83 -5.13
C LYS A 32 0.57 -2.28 -6.07
N SER A 33 0.97 -1.02 -5.92
CA SER A 33 1.97 -0.38 -6.78
C SER A 33 3.34 -1.04 -6.64
N ILE A 34 3.78 -1.28 -5.40
CA ILE A 34 5.06 -1.95 -5.14
C ILE A 34 5.00 -3.42 -5.59
N ALA A 35 3.90 -4.14 -5.35
CA ALA A 35 3.75 -5.51 -5.81
C ALA A 35 3.89 -5.63 -7.33
N GLN A 36 3.30 -4.70 -8.09
CA GLN A 36 3.31 -4.72 -9.55
C GLN A 36 4.64 -4.24 -10.12
N GLU A 37 5.12 -3.05 -9.74
CA GLU A 37 6.21 -2.38 -10.46
C GLU A 37 7.33 -1.86 -9.55
N GLY A 38 7.04 -1.59 -8.27
CA GLY A 38 8.02 -1.04 -7.34
C GLY A 38 8.90 -2.07 -6.61
N GLY A 39 9.58 -1.59 -5.56
CA GLY A 39 10.41 -2.40 -4.66
C GLY A 39 10.84 -1.65 -3.39
N GLN A 40 11.87 -2.16 -2.70
CA GLN A 40 12.33 -1.64 -1.40
C GLN A 40 12.56 -0.13 -1.37
N SER A 41 13.24 0.43 -2.39
CA SER A 41 13.53 1.87 -2.42
C SER A 41 12.28 2.75 -2.45
N ASP A 42 11.20 2.25 -3.06
CA ASP A 42 9.92 2.95 -3.09
C ASP A 42 9.29 2.94 -1.69
N PHE A 43 9.31 1.78 -1.01
CA PHE A 43 8.83 1.66 0.36
C PHE A 43 9.62 2.54 1.33
N ASP A 44 10.95 2.51 1.26
CA ASP A 44 11.84 3.28 2.14
C ASP A 44 11.59 4.79 2.06
N SER A 45 11.21 5.27 0.87
CA SER A 45 10.91 6.68 0.60
C SER A 45 9.62 7.19 1.25
N LEU A 46 8.78 6.29 1.75
CA LEU A 46 7.51 6.66 2.37
C LEU A 46 7.71 7.32 3.74
N PRO A 47 6.78 8.23 4.14
CA PRO A 47 6.74 8.74 5.50
C PRO A 47 6.69 7.62 6.54
N VAL A 48 7.33 7.82 7.69
CA VAL A 48 7.45 6.81 8.76
C VAL A 48 6.09 6.26 9.19
N TRP A 49 5.09 7.14 9.33
CA TRP A 49 3.74 6.73 9.73
C TRP A 49 3.07 5.80 8.70
N LEU A 50 3.31 6.02 7.40
CA LEU A 50 2.70 5.22 6.34
C LEU A 50 3.36 3.86 6.21
N LYS A 51 4.68 3.78 6.45
CA LYS A 51 5.39 2.50 6.58
C LYS A 51 4.81 1.68 7.74
N ALA A 52 4.63 2.30 8.90
CA ALA A 52 4.07 1.64 10.08
C ALA A 52 2.61 1.16 9.86
N GLU A 53 1.75 1.95 9.23
CA GLU A 53 0.39 1.50 8.89
C GLU A 53 0.42 0.36 7.86
N THR A 54 1.30 0.43 6.85
CA THR A 54 1.46 -0.65 5.87
C THR A 54 1.90 -1.93 6.58
N GLU A 55 2.96 -1.89 7.39
CA GLU A 55 3.46 -3.01 8.17
C GLU A 55 2.36 -3.64 9.04
N LYS A 56 1.58 -2.82 9.74
CA LYS A 56 0.47 -3.28 10.57
C LYS A 56 -0.56 -4.07 9.77
N GLU A 57 -1.00 -3.57 8.62
CA GLU A 57 -1.95 -4.28 7.77
C GLU A 57 -1.35 -5.57 7.17
N ILE A 58 -0.05 -5.56 6.86
CA ILE A 58 0.66 -6.76 6.43
C ILE A 58 0.71 -7.83 7.53
N GLU A 59 0.93 -7.44 8.79
CA GLU A 59 0.91 -8.37 9.93
C GLU A 59 -0.48 -8.97 10.14
N VAL A 60 -1.54 -8.18 10.01
CA VAL A 60 -2.93 -8.70 10.03
C VAL A 60 -3.13 -9.72 8.92
N TYR A 61 -2.73 -9.38 7.69
CA TYR A 61 -2.84 -10.30 6.55
C TYR A 61 -2.04 -11.60 6.73
N LYS A 62 -0.85 -11.55 7.35
CA LYS A 62 -0.05 -12.77 7.61
C LYS A 62 -0.80 -13.77 8.49
N VAL A 63 -1.67 -13.28 9.38
CA VAL A 63 -2.51 -14.12 10.24
C VAL A 63 -3.78 -14.57 9.52
N GLU A 64 -4.51 -13.62 8.92
CA GLU A 64 -5.85 -13.89 8.35
C GLU A 64 -5.79 -14.60 7.00
N ARG A 65 -4.72 -14.36 6.23
CA ARG A 65 -4.51 -14.87 4.86
C ARG A 65 -5.67 -14.57 3.91
N ASP A 66 -6.44 -13.52 4.22
CA ASP A 66 -7.52 -12.99 3.41
C ASP A 66 -7.44 -11.46 3.45
N TRP A 67 -7.60 -10.83 2.29
CA TRP A 67 -7.69 -9.37 2.21
C TRP A 67 -8.54 -8.98 1.00
N LYS A 68 -9.85 -8.88 1.22
CA LYS A 68 -10.80 -8.43 0.19
C LYS A 68 -11.29 -7.04 0.54
N VAL A 69 -11.32 -6.17 -0.46
CA VAL A 69 -11.75 -4.78 -0.30
C VAL A 69 -12.85 -4.47 -1.31
N ILE A 70 -13.78 -3.60 -0.92
CA ILE A 70 -14.84 -3.11 -1.82
C ILE A 70 -14.40 -1.75 -2.34
N ILE A 71 -14.08 -1.68 -3.64
CA ILE A 71 -13.69 -0.45 -4.33
C ILE A 71 -14.68 -0.21 -5.46
N ASN A 72 -15.34 0.96 -5.46
CA ASN A 72 -16.33 1.34 -6.47
C ASN A 72 -17.44 0.29 -6.69
N GLY A 73 -17.86 -0.40 -5.63
CA GLY A 73 -18.90 -1.42 -5.68
C GLY A 73 -18.44 -2.80 -6.19
N ALA A 74 -17.15 -2.97 -6.51
CA ALA A 74 -16.55 -4.25 -6.86
C ALA A 74 -15.73 -4.79 -5.68
N ILE A 75 -15.78 -6.10 -5.46
CA ILE A 75 -14.88 -6.80 -4.53
C ILE A 75 -13.58 -7.09 -5.28
N GLU A 76 -12.46 -6.57 -4.77
CA GLU A 76 -11.12 -6.91 -5.25
C GLU A 76 -10.38 -7.72 -4.19
N ASP A 77 -9.71 -8.78 -4.62
CA ASP A 77 -8.84 -9.61 -3.78
C ASP A 77 -7.41 -9.06 -3.82
N TYR A 78 -6.92 -8.61 -2.67
CA TYR A 78 -5.58 -8.05 -2.50
C TYR A 78 -4.53 -9.07 -2.08
N ALA A 79 -4.91 -10.30 -1.69
CA ALA A 79 -3.97 -11.32 -1.26
C ALA A 79 -2.82 -11.57 -2.27
N PRO A 80 -3.05 -11.64 -3.60
CA PRO A 80 -1.96 -11.81 -4.57
C PRO A 80 -0.99 -10.62 -4.62
N TYR A 81 -1.48 -9.39 -4.44
CA TYR A 81 -0.61 -8.22 -4.37
C TYR A 81 0.19 -8.23 -3.08
N THR A 82 -0.46 -8.53 -1.95
CA THR A 82 0.19 -8.57 -0.64
C THR A 82 1.28 -9.64 -0.57
N ASP A 83 1.03 -10.83 -1.09
CA ASP A 83 2.06 -11.89 -1.16
C ASP A 83 3.25 -11.46 -2.03
N ASN A 84 3.02 -10.70 -3.11
CA ASN A 84 4.10 -10.19 -3.96
C ASN A 84 4.83 -8.99 -3.35
N PHE A 85 4.13 -8.14 -2.61
CA PHE A 85 4.71 -7.06 -1.83
C PHE A 85 5.70 -7.62 -0.79
N ILE A 86 5.29 -8.62 -0.01
CA ILE A 86 6.12 -9.25 1.02
C ILE A 86 7.39 -9.88 0.43
N LYS A 87 7.37 -10.38 -0.80
CA LYS A 87 8.57 -10.91 -1.48
C LYS A 87 9.58 -9.83 -1.89
N LYS A 88 9.13 -8.58 -2.01
CA LYS A 88 9.93 -7.45 -2.49
C LYS A 88 10.45 -6.56 -1.37
N ILE A 89 9.85 -6.64 -0.18
CA ILE A 89 10.09 -5.73 0.94
C ILE A 89 10.71 -6.49 2.12
N GLU A 90 11.82 -5.95 2.61
CA GLU A 90 12.45 -6.28 3.88
C GLU A 90 11.88 -5.36 4.96
N PHE A 91 11.36 -5.99 6.02
CA PHE A 91 10.74 -5.33 7.18
C PHE A 91 11.71 -5.28 8.36
#